data_AF-A0A6L6CNK5-F1
#
_entry.id   AF-A0A6L6CNK5-F1
#
_cell.length_a   1.000
_cell.length_b   1.000
_cell.length_c   1.000
_cell.angle_alpha   90.00
_cell.angle_beta   90.00
_cell.angle_gamma   90.00
#
_symmetry.space_group_name_H-M   'P 1'
#
loop_
_entity.id
_entity.type
_entity.pdbx_description
1 polymer ?
#
loop_
_entity_poly.entity_id
_entity_poly.type
_entity_poly.pdbx_seq_one_letter_code
_entity_poly.pdbx_strand_id
1 'polypeptide(L)'
;MEQAEAAETRIVILGDESTTAIGDVKALGWVGRVIARTPIEDPIIDIYNVPSPGETSAGLLERWAGEVQRRFRPETDNRLVLALGNSDAREGISVSRSRLNIATIIDEAKRNDISVFVVGPPPSFDKALNYEIEHLATGYEDVCRRRSVPFVDFFHPLVDHEGFNAELEVSARNMPAQTGYGLMAWLVLNRGWYPWLGLEETQS
;
A
#
# COMPACT_ATOMS: atom_id res chain seq x y z
N MET A 1 -34.00 -13.22 15.50
CA MET A 1 -33.24 -12.31 14.62
C MET A 1 -31.93 -13.00 14.34
N GLU A 2 -31.84 -13.62 13.18
CA GLU A 2 -30.61 -14.24 12.68
C GLU A 2 -29.65 -13.09 12.38
N GLN A 3 -28.59 -12.94 13.17
CA GLN A 3 -27.50 -12.04 12.81
C GLN A 3 -26.94 -12.57 11.49
N ALA A 4 -27.01 -11.78 10.43
CA ALA A 4 -26.30 -12.11 9.21
C ALA A 4 -24.82 -12.25 9.58
N GLU A 5 -24.26 -13.44 9.39
CA GLU A 5 -22.85 -13.71 9.63
C GLU A 5 -22.03 -12.75 8.76
N ALA A 6 -21.14 -11.97 9.38
CA ALA A 6 -20.33 -11.00 8.65
C ALA A 6 -19.44 -11.78 7.65
N ALA A 7 -19.50 -11.40 6.37
CA ALA A 7 -18.71 -12.08 5.34
C ALA A 7 -17.21 -11.98 5.68
N GLU A 8 -16.51 -13.12 5.57
CA GLU A 8 -15.05 -13.18 5.66
C GLU A 8 -14.44 -12.11 4.73
N THR A 9 -13.48 -11.34 5.25
CA THR A 9 -12.79 -10.31 4.46
C THR A 9 -11.50 -10.89 3.88
N ARG A 10 -11.26 -10.64 2.59
CA ARG A 10 -10.00 -11.01 1.92
C ARG A 10 -9.30 -9.78 1.39
N ILE A 11 -8.11 -9.51 1.92
CA ILE A 11 -7.28 -8.38 1.53
C ILE A 11 -6.11 -8.90 0.70
N VAL A 12 -5.96 -8.41 -0.52
CA VAL A 12 -4.77 -8.65 -1.35
C VAL A 12 -3.97 -7.35 -1.44
N ILE A 13 -2.69 -7.42 -1.08
CA ILE A 13 -1.75 -6.30 -1.15
C ILE A 13 -0.84 -6.53 -2.36
N LEU A 14 -0.90 -5.63 -3.33
CA LEU A 14 -0.02 -5.61 -4.50
C LEU A 14 0.91 -4.41 -4.40
N GLY A 15 2.21 -4.63 -4.60
CA GLY A 15 3.22 -3.58 -4.59
C GLY A 15 4.61 -4.14 -4.88
N ASP A 16 5.62 -3.32 -4.67
CA ASP A 16 7.02 -3.67 -4.89
C ASP A 16 7.71 -4.28 -3.66
N GLU A 17 9.04 -4.31 -3.65
CA GLU A 17 9.84 -4.75 -2.50
C GLU A 17 9.55 -3.99 -1.20
N SER A 18 8.96 -2.78 -1.25
CA SER A 18 8.60 -2.00 -0.06
C SER A 18 7.58 -2.72 0.83
N THR A 19 6.78 -3.64 0.29
CA THR A 19 5.83 -4.43 1.09
C THR A 19 6.47 -5.64 1.77
N THR A 20 7.73 -5.95 1.46
CA THR A 20 8.49 -7.01 2.11
C THR A 20 9.03 -6.57 3.47
N ALA A 21 9.77 -7.47 4.13
CA ALA A 21 10.51 -7.17 5.36
C ALA A 21 12.03 -7.06 5.15
N ILE A 22 12.49 -6.83 3.91
CA ILE A 22 13.93 -6.74 3.60
C ILE A 22 14.53 -5.55 4.36
N GLY A 23 15.60 -5.80 5.13
CA GLY A 23 16.24 -4.78 5.97
C GLY A 23 15.69 -4.71 7.39
N ASP A 24 14.56 -5.35 7.68
CA ASP A 24 13.99 -5.42 9.02
C ASP A 24 14.48 -6.64 9.80
N VAL A 25 15.24 -6.42 10.87
CA VAL A 25 15.73 -7.49 11.76
C VAL A 25 14.61 -8.27 12.44
N LYS A 26 13.39 -7.70 12.52
CA LYS A 26 12.20 -8.38 13.05
C LYS A 26 11.46 -9.20 12.00
N ALA A 27 11.86 -9.09 10.72
CA ALA A 27 11.21 -9.75 9.59
C ALA A 27 9.70 -9.49 9.49
N LEU A 28 9.24 -8.30 9.91
CA LEU A 28 7.82 -7.92 9.83
C LEU A 28 7.54 -6.98 8.65
N GLY A 29 8.47 -6.07 8.32
CA GLY A 29 8.18 -4.97 7.41
C GLY A 29 7.01 -4.11 7.89
N TRP A 30 6.50 -3.19 7.07
CA TRP A 30 5.31 -2.42 7.48
C TRP A 30 4.05 -3.26 7.42
N VAL A 31 3.92 -4.14 6.42
CA VAL A 31 2.75 -5.02 6.25
C VAL A 31 2.57 -5.94 7.47
N GLY A 32 3.61 -6.64 7.91
CA GLY A 32 3.51 -7.51 9.08
C GLY A 32 3.19 -6.75 10.37
N ARG A 33 3.67 -5.50 10.51
CA ARG A 33 3.32 -4.61 11.64
C ARG A 33 1.87 -4.16 11.61
N VAL A 34 1.29 -3.93 10.43
CA VAL A 34 -0.13 -3.62 10.23
C VAL A 34 -0.98 -4.85 10.55
N ILE A 35 -0.63 -6.02 10.01
CA ILE A 35 -1.32 -7.30 10.29
C ILE A 35 -1.32 -7.57 11.80
N ALA A 36 -0.19 -7.43 12.48
CA ALA A 36 -0.07 -7.65 13.93
C ALA A 36 -0.95 -6.72 14.79
N ARG A 37 -1.49 -5.64 14.23
CA ARG A 37 -2.38 -4.67 14.90
C ARG A 37 -3.80 -4.67 14.34
N THR A 38 -4.07 -5.50 13.34
CA THR A 38 -5.40 -5.63 12.74
C THR A 38 -6.10 -6.81 13.42
N PRO A 39 -7.33 -6.67 13.92
CA PRO A 39 -8.10 -7.83 14.40
C PRO A 39 -8.41 -8.73 13.19
N ILE A 40 -8.08 -10.02 13.28
CA ILE A 40 -8.22 -10.97 12.17
C ILE A 40 -9.08 -12.21 12.49
N GLU A 41 -9.43 -12.42 13.76
CA GLU A 41 -10.27 -13.56 14.18
C GLU A 41 -11.74 -13.17 14.33
N ASP A 42 -12.00 -11.94 14.77
CA ASP A 42 -13.35 -11.36 14.88
C ASP A 42 -13.29 -9.87 14.51
N PRO A 43 -13.65 -9.49 13.26
CA PRO A 43 -14.09 -10.37 12.16
C PRO A 43 -12.94 -11.20 11.55
N ILE A 44 -13.28 -12.22 10.76
CA ILE A 44 -12.31 -13.04 10.02
C ILE A 44 -11.72 -12.23 8.86
N ILE A 45 -10.42 -11.96 8.89
CA ILE A 45 -9.69 -11.22 7.85
C ILE A 45 -8.45 -11.99 7.38
N ASP A 46 -8.48 -12.44 6.14
CA ASP A 46 -7.33 -13.03 5.45
C ASP A 46 -6.54 -11.94 4.71
N ILE A 47 -5.22 -11.86 4.94
CA ILE A 47 -4.35 -10.86 4.29
C ILE A 47 -3.24 -11.56 3.48
N TYR A 48 -3.18 -11.25 2.18
CA TYR A 48 -2.24 -11.83 1.24
C TYR A 48 -1.33 -10.76 0.64
N ASN A 49 -0.05 -10.76 1.01
CA ASN A 49 0.96 -9.86 0.43
C ASN A 49 1.61 -10.48 -0.82
N VAL A 50 1.65 -9.75 -1.93
CA VAL A 50 2.12 -10.23 -3.24
C VAL A 50 3.10 -9.24 -3.91
N PRO A 51 4.30 -9.07 -3.33
CA PRO A 51 5.32 -8.15 -3.85
C PRO A 51 5.84 -8.58 -5.23
N SER A 52 6.15 -7.61 -6.09
CA SER A 52 6.87 -7.81 -7.35
C SER A 52 8.05 -6.82 -7.42
N PRO A 53 9.32 -7.29 -7.42
CA PRO A 53 10.47 -6.39 -7.39
C PRO A 53 10.48 -5.39 -8.55
N GLY A 54 10.71 -4.11 -8.25
CA GLY A 54 10.76 -3.03 -9.24
C GLY A 54 9.42 -2.75 -9.93
N GLU A 55 8.30 -3.05 -9.27
CA GLU A 55 6.97 -2.91 -9.85
C GLU A 55 6.65 -1.46 -10.25
N THR A 56 6.42 -1.27 -11.55
CA THR A 56 5.87 -0.03 -12.11
C THR A 56 4.36 -0.06 -12.12
N SER A 57 3.72 1.10 -12.22
CA SER A 57 2.26 1.21 -12.37
C SER A 57 1.73 0.48 -13.62
N ALA A 58 2.54 0.38 -14.67
CA ALA A 58 2.20 -0.37 -15.89
C ALA A 58 2.25 -1.89 -15.65
N GLY A 59 3.29 -2.39 -14.98
CA GLY A 59 3.37 -3.80 -14.60
C GLY A 59 2.27 -4.20 -13.62
N LEU A 60 1.96 -3.32 -12.66
CA LEU A 60 0.84 -3.49 -11.75
C LEU A 60 -0.49 -3.58 -12.50
N LEU A 61 -0.75 -2.68 -13.45
CA LEU A 61 -1.95 -2.70 -14.31
C LEU A 61 -2.06 -4.00 -15.13
N GLU A 62 -0.94 -4.57 -15.57
CA GLU A 62 -0.95 -5.83 -16.32
C GLU A 62 -1.33 -7.03 -15.45
N ARG A 63 -0.78 -7.12 -14.23
CA ARG A 63 -0.91 -8.33 -13.41
C ARG A 63 -2.06 -8.32 -12.39
N TRP A 64 -2.57 -7.15 -12.00
CA TRP A 64 -3.41 -7.02 -10.79
C TRP A 64 -4.62 -7.98 -10.82
N ALA A 65 -5.36 -8.01 -11.92
CA ALA A 65 -6.60 -8.79 -12.03
C ALA A 65 -6.34 -10.29 -11.86
N GLY A 66 -5.30 -10.81 -12.53
CA GLY A 66 -4.93 -12.22 -12.44
C GLY A 66 -4.44 -12.62 -11.04
N GLU A 67 -3.75 -11.72 -10.33
CA GLU A 67 -3.26 -11.98 -8.97
C GLU A 67 -4.38 -11.99 -7.92
N VAL A 68 -5.30 -11.02 -8.00
CA VAL A 68 -6.40 -10.93 -7.03
C VAL A 68 -7.40 -12.07 -7.21
N GLN A 69 -7.68 -12.49 -8.45
CA GLN A 69 -8.60 -13.60 -8.74
C GLN A 69 -8.15 -14.95 -8.13
N ARG A 70 -6.84 -15.14 -7.91
CA ARG A 70 -6.33 -16.36 -7.26
C ARG A 70 -6.60 -16.41 -5.76
N ARG A 71 -6.99 -15.29 -5.15
CA ARG A 71 -7.10 -15.12 -3.69
C ARG A 71 -8.51 -14.72 -3.26
N PHE A 72 -9.22 -13.96 -4.07
CA PHE A 72 -10.62 -13.58 -3.83
C PHE A 72 -11.60 -14.72 -4.05
N ARG A 73 -12.78 -14.59 -3.44
CA ARG A 73 -13.93 -15.48 -3.64
C ARG A 73 -15.20 -14.64 -3.83
N PRO A 74 -16.20 -15.10 -4.59
CA PRO A 74 -17.45 -14.36 -4.77
C PRO A 74 -18.20 -14.07 -3.46
N GLU A 75 -18.07 -14.92 -2.45
CA GLU A 75 -18.80 -14.85 -1.18
C GLU A 75 -18.11 -14.00 -0.10
N THR A 76 -16.90 -13.50 -0.35
CA THR A 76 -16.10 -12.73 0.62
C THR A 76 -16.13 -11.24 0.33
N ASP A 77 -15.95 -10.42 1.37
CA ASP A 77 -15.69 -8.99 1.21
C ASP A 77 -14.25 -8.81 0.67
N ASN A 78 -14.15 -8.61 -0.65
CA ASN A 78 -12.88 -8.56 -1.36
C ASN A 78 -12.31 -7.15 -1.37
N ARG A 79 -11.04 -7.04 -0.97
CA ARG A 79 -10.38 -5.77 -0.75
C ARG A 79 -8.97 -5.76 -1.32
N LEU A 80 -8.60 -4.66 -1.96
CA LEU A 80 -7.34 -4.49 -2.66
C LEU A 80 -6.55 -3.33 -2.05
N VAL A 81 -5.32 -3.61 -1.63
CA VAL A 81 -4.34 -2.57 -1.29
C VAL A 81 -3.36 -2.42 -2.44
N LEU A 82 -3.26 -1.21 -2.99
CA LEU A 82 -2.20 -0.85 -3.94
C LEU A 82 -1.10 -0.12 -3.17
N ALA A 83 0.05 -0.77 -2.97
CA ALA A 83 1.24 -0.19 -2.38
C ALA A 83 2.18 0.26 -3.50
N LEU A 84 2.11 1.55 -3.84
CA LEU A 84 2.80 2.10 -4.99
C LEU A 84 4.26 2.37 -4.65
N GLY A 85 5.16 1.83 -5.45
CA GLY A 85 6.61 2.06 -5.34
C GLY A 85 7.10 3.30 -6.06
N ASN A 86 8.41 3.54 -6.01
CA ASN A 86 9.09 4.63 -6.73
C ASN A 86 9.69 4.20 -8.08
N SER A 87 9.39 3.00 -8.57
CA SER A 87 9.92 2.47 -9.83
C SER A 87 9.53 3.31 -11.05
N ASP A 88 8.32 3.89 -11.08
CA ASP A 88 7.92 4.79 -12.17
C ASP A 88 8.86 5.99 -12.32
N ALA A 89 9.28 6.59 -11.21
CA ALA A 89 10.25 7.69 -11.22
C ALA A 89 11.61 7.21 -11.74
N ARG A 90 12.07 6.03 -11.29
CA ARG A 90 13.35 5.44 -11.72
C ARG A 90 13.39 5.13 -13.23
N GLU A 91 12.28 4.63 -13.76
CA GLU A 91 12.14 4.25 -15.17
C GLU A 91 11.71 5.43 -16.07
N GLY A 92 11.55 6.63 -15.51
CA GLY A 92 11.16 7.83 -16.26
C GLY A 92 9.73 7.78 -16.82
N ILE A 93 8.83 7.02 -16.18
CA ILE A 93 7.42 6.97 -16.56
C ILE A 93 6.76 8.28 -16.13
N SER A 94 6.12 8.97 -17.08
CA SER A 94 5.47 10.24 -16.80
C SER A 94 4.36 10.11 -15.76
N VAL A 95 4.25 11.07 -14.84
CA VAL A 95 3.17 11.15 -13.83
C VAL A 95 1.78 10.99 -14.44
N SER A 96 1.51 11.58 -15.62
CA SER A 96 0.23 11.43 -16.32
C SER A 96 -0.09 9.98 -16.69
N ARG A 97 0.91 9.22 -17.14
CA ARG A 97 0.76 7.79 -17.48
C ARG A 97 0.54 6.96 -16.22
N SER A 98 1.33 7.20 -15.18
CA SER A 98 1.21 6.51 -13.90
C SER A 98 -0.18 6.72 -13.28
N ARG A 99 -0.66 7.96 -13.28
CA ARG A 99 -2.02 8.31 -12.82
C ARG A 99 -3.10 7.59 -13.60
N LEU A 100 -2.97 7.51 -14.93
CA LEU A 100 -3.92 6.78 -15.78
C LEU A 100 -3.94 5.28 -15.47
N ASN A 101 -2.78 4.68 -15.23
CA ASN A 101 -2.69 3.26 -14.89
C ASN A 101 -3.43 2.98 -13.57
N ILE A 102 -3.12 3.74 -12.51
CA ILE A 102 -3.77 3.55 -11.20
C ILE A 102 -5.27 3.88 -11.25
N ALA A 103 -5.66 4.92 -11.98
CA ALA A 103 -7.06 5.24 -12.23
C ALA A 103 -7.83 4.06 -12.84
N THR A 104 -7.25 3.44 -13.87
CA THR A 104 -7.83 2.27 -14.54
C THR A 104 -8.03 1.10 -13.58
N ILE A 105 -7.01 0.77 -12.77
CA ILE A 105 -7.10 -0.32 -11.78
C ILE A 105 -8.22 -0.04 -10.78
N ILE A 106 -8.29 1.17 -10.22
CA ILE A 106 -9.32 1.53 -9.24
C ILE A 106 -10.71 1.45 -9.87
N ASP A 107 -10.90 1.97 -11.08
CA ASP A 107 -12.19 1.96 -11.77
C ASP A 107 -12.64 0.54 -12.13
N GLU A 108 -11.71 -0.35 -12.48
CA GLU A 108 -11.98 -1.77 -12.71
C GLU A 108 -12.31 -2.51 -11.40
N ALA A 109 -11.53 -2.30 -10.34
CA ALA A 109 -11.78 -2.92 -9.04
C ALA A 109 -13.17 -2.53 -8.50
N LYS A 110 -13.51 -1.23 -8.53
CA LYS A 110 -14.82 -0.74 -8.09
C LYS A 110 -15.99 -1.30 -8.89
N ARG A 111 -15.83 -1.50 -10.20
CA ARG A 111 -16.85 -2.14 -11.05
C ARG A 111 -17.10 -3.61 -10.71
N ASN A 112 -16.17 -4.24 -10.00
CA ASN A 112 -16.26 -5.63 -9.55
C ASN A 112 -16.49 -5.72 -8.03
N ASP A 113 -17.02 -4.66 -7.40
CA ASP A 113 -17.29 -4.58 -5.96
C ASP A 113 -16.06 -4.86 -5.06
N ILE A 114 -14.86 -4.56 -5.56
CA ILE A 114 -13.62 -4.66 -4.78
C ILE A 114 -13.34 -3.30 -4.13
N SER A 115 -13.30 -3.26 -2.80
CA SER A 115 -12.93 -2.05 -2.06
C SER A 115 -11.43 -1.81 -2.17
N VAL A 116 -11.02 -0.57 -2.46
CA VAL A 116 -9.60 -0.24 -2.71
C VAL A 116 -9.05 0.69 -1.63
N PHE A 117 -7.80 0.44 -1.22
CA PHE A 117 -6.97 1.29 -0.36
C PHE A 117 -5.63 1.52 -1.06
N VAL A 118 -5.12 2.75 -1.05
CA VAL A 118 -3.86 3.07 -1.75
C VAL A 118 -2.84 3.62 -0.78
N VAL A 119 -1.60 3.16 -0.93
CA VAL A 119 -0.44 3.66 -0.20
C VAL A 119 0.55 4.21 -1.22
N GLY A 120 1.01 5.45 -0.98
CA GLY A 120 1.90 6.17 -1.88
C GLY A 120 3.36 5.72 -1.80
N PRO A 121 4.19 6.20 -2.75
CA PRO A 121 5.60 5.84 -2.81
C PRO A 121 6.39 6.39 -1.63
N PRO A 122 7.26 5.58 -0.98
CA PRO A 122 8.20 6.09 0.00
C PRO A 122 9.32 6.89 -0.69
N PRO A 123 9.96 7.82 0.04
CA PRO A 123 11.11 8.57 -0.49
C PRO A 123 12.30 7.64 -0.74
N SER A 124 13.17 8.06 -1.65
CA SER A 124 14.40 7.36 -2.01
C SER A 124 15.61 7.96 -1.28
N PHE A 125 16.64 7.14 -1.02
CA PHE A 125 17.96 7.64 -0.62
C PHE A 125 18.56 8.55 -1.70
N ASP A 126 18.26 8.29 -2.96
CA ASP A 126 18.66 9.15 -4.08
C ASP A 126 17.80 10.40 -4.07
N LYS A 127 18.32 11.45 -3.43
CA LYS A 127 17.64 12.74 -3.28
C LYS A 127 17.30 13.39 -4.63
N ALA A 128 18.02 13.07 -5.70
CA ALA A 128 17.71 13.60 -7.03
C ALA A 128 16.39 13.04 -7.57
N LEU A 129 16.02 11.82 -7.15
CA LEU A 129 14.78 11.16 -7.56
C LEU A 129 13.55 11.68 -6.80
N ASN A 130 13.73 12.22 -5.60
CA ASN A 130 12.64 12.60 -4.72
C ASN A 130 11.72 13.67 -5.31
N TYR A 131 12.22 14.55 -6.20
CA TYR A 131 11.37 15.49 -6.94
C TYR A 131 10.31 14.76 -7.78
N GLU A 132 10.68 13.72 -8.53
CA GLU A 132 9.74 12.95 -9.35
C GLU A 132 8.80 12.10 -8.48
N ILE A 133 9.30 11.56 -7.36
CA ILE A 133 8.50 10.78 -6.41
C ILE A 133 7.42 11.65 -5.76
N GLU A 134 7.73 12.89 -5.38
CA GLU A 134 6.77 13.85 -4.83
C GLU A 134 5.61 14.12 -5.81
N HIS A 135 5.94 14.31 -7.09
CA HIS A 135 4.95 14.55 -8.14
C HIS A 135 4.08 13.30 -8.38
N LEU A 136 4.65 12.10 -8.28
CA LEU A 136 3.90 10.85 -8.32
C LEU A 136 2.96 10.74 -7.11
N ALA A 137 3.46 10.95 -5.89
CA ALA A 137 2.67 10.87 -4.66
C ALA A 137 1.46 11.82 -4.72
N THR A 138 1.70 13.08 -5.06
CA THR A 138 0.64 14.10 -5.25
C THR A 138 -0.34 13.68 -6.35
N GLY A 139 0.18 13.16 -7.48
CA GLY A 139 -0.64 12.70 -8.59
C GLY A 139 -1.56 11.53 -8.23
N TYR A 140 -1.06 10.58 -7.44
CA TYR A 140 -1.82 9.42 -6.96
C TYR A 140 -2.85 9.81 -5.91
N GLU A 141 -2.52 10.70 -4.97
CA GLU A 141 -3.47 11.25 -4.01
C GLU A 141 -4.67 11.88 -4.75
N ASP A 142 -4.40 12.66 -5.79
CA ASP A 142 -5.42 13.29 -6.61
C ASP A 142 -6.32 12.28 -7.34
N VAL A 143 -5.75 11.18 -7.82
CA VAL A 143 -6.50 10.07 -8.45
C VAL A 143 -7.43 9.40 -7.44
N CYS A 144 -6.93 9.14 -6.23
CA CYS A 144 -7.67 8.48 -5.15
C CYS A 144 -8.80 9.39 -4.63
N ARG A 145 -8.50 10.66 -4.37
CA ARG A 145 -9.47 11.67 -3.91
C ARG A 145 -10.64 11.82 -4.87
N ARG A 146 -10.40 11.91 -6.18
CA ARG A 146 -11.46 11.99 -7.20
C ARG A 146 -12.36 10.76 -7.24
N ARG A 147 -11.85 9.62 -6.79
CA ARG A 147 -12.57 8.33 -6.74
C ARG A 147 -13.11 8.02 -5.35
N SER A 148 -12.92 8.88 -4.35
CA SER A 148 -13.23 8.58 -2.94
C SER A 148 -12.60 7.25 -2.49
N VAL A 149 -11.29 7.12 -2.72
CA VAL A 149 -10.46 5.99 -2.26
C VAL A 149 -9.50 6.53 -1.21
N PRO A 150 -9.35 5.87 -0.04
CA PRO A 150 -8.34 6.24 0.94
C PRO A 150 -6.94 6.19 0.34
N PHE A 151 -6.15 7.21 0.63
CA PHE A 151 -4.75 7.31 0.22
C PHE A 151 -3.88 7.62 1.44
N VAL A 152 -2.84 6.81 1.64
CA VAL A 152 -1.84 7.04 2.67
C VAL A 152 -0.57 7.56 2.01
N ASP A 153 -0.25 8.81 2.30
CA ASP A 153 0.99 9.42 1.86
C ASP A 153 2.18 8.95 2.71
N PHE A 154 3.14 8.28 2.07
CA PHE A 154 4.44 7.94 2.64
C PHE A 154 5.52 8.95 2.32
N PHE A 155 5.37 9.76 1.29
CA PHE A 155 6.46 10.62 0.83
C PHE A 155 6.67 11.80 1.78
N HIS A 156 5.69 12.70 1.88
CA HIS A 156 5.88 13.98 2.59
C HIS A 156 6.18 13.80 4.10
N PRO A 157 5.60 12.83 4.83
CA PRO A 157 5.95 12.62 6.23
C PRO A 157 7.35 12.02 6.45
N LEU A 158 7.91 11.32 5.46
CA LEU A 158 9.14 10.54 5.63
C LEU A 158 10.37 11.19 4.98
N VAL A 159 10.19 12.05 3.97
CA VAL A 159 11.32 12.61 3.19
C VAL A 159 12.33 13.38 4.04
N ASP A 160 11.87 14.07 5.07
CA ASP A 160 12.71 14.83 6.02
C ASP A 160 12.87 14.12 7.38
N HIS A 161 12.36 12.89 7.53
CA HIS A 161 12.38 12.21 8.83
C HIS A 161 13.77 11.62 9.12
N GLU A 162 14.47 12.18 10.12
CA GLU A 162 15.86 11.81 10.45
C GLU A 162 16.08 10.30 10.63
N GLY A 163 15.24 9.64 11.42
CA GLY A 163 15.37 8.19 11.67
C GLY A 163 15.09 7.30 10.45
N PHE A 164 14.30 7.79 9.49
CA PHE A 164 14.02 7.06 8.25
C PHE A 164 15.21 7.21 7.30
N ASN A 165 15.69 8.45 7.14
CA ASN A 165 16.83 8.78 6.30
C ASN A 165 18.13 8.13 6.79
N ALA A 166 18.37 8.08 8.10
CA ALA A 166 19.53 7.41 8.67
C ALA A 166 19.58 5.91 8.34
N GLU A 167 18.42 5.25 8.30
CA GLU A 167 18.34 3.83 7.89
C GLU A 167 18.56 3.66 6.38
N LEU A 168 18.03 4.56 5.55
CA LEU A 168 18.23 4.51 4.10
C LEU A 168 19.70 4.75 3.69
N GLU A 169 20.40 5.67 4.36
CA GLU A 169 21.80 6.00 4.04
C GLU A 169 22.77 4.81 4.17
N VAL A 170 22.51 3.92 5.14
CA VAL A 170 23.32 2.72 5.38
C VAL A 170 22.75 1.47 4.68
N SER A 171 21.64 1.62 3.94
CA SER A 171 20.95 0.53 3.27
C SER A 171 21.57 0.22 1.92
N ALA A 172 22.06 -1.01 1.73
CA ALA A 172 22.57 -1.46 0.44
C ALA A 172 21.47 -1.61 -0.64
N ARG A 173 20.18 -1.56 -0.27
CA ARG A 173 19.05 -1.85 -1.15
C ARG A 173 17.99 -0.75 -1.20
N ASN A 174 18.25 0.45 -0.67
CA ASN A 174 17.24 1.52 -0.54
C ASN A 174 16.01 1.08 0.28
N MET A 175 16.22 0.19 1.24
CA MET A 175 15.15 -0.34 2.09
C MET A 175 15.30 0.20 3.51
N PRO A 176 14.21 0.66 4.15
CA PRO A 176 14.25 1.03 5.56
C PRO A 176 14.52 -0.20 6.43
N ALA A 177 14.84 0.04 7.69
CA ALA A 177 14.96 -1.00 8.69
C ALA A 177 13.80 -0.86 9.70
N GLN A 178 14.06 -1.20 10.97
CA GLN A 178 13.01 -1.32 11.98
C GLN A 178 12.22 -0.02 12.19
N THR A 179 12.91 1.13 12.18
CA THR A 179 12.30 2.45 12.44
C THR A 179 11.43 2.86 11.27
N GLY A 180 11.97 2.81 10.06
CA GLY A 180 11.26 3.26 8.86
C GLY A 180 10.04 2.40 8.56
N TYR A 181 10.14 1.07 8.69
CA TYR A 181 8.97 0.20 8.60
C TYR A 181 7.96 0.42 9.73
N GLY A 182 8.42 0.82 10.91
CA GLY A 182 7.55 1.23 12.02
C GLY A 182 6.74 2.48 11.68
N LEU A 183 7.38 3.51 11.10
CA LEU A 183 6.74 4.75 10.69
C LEU A 183 5.73 4.54 9.55
N MET A 184 6.10 3.75 8.54
CA MET A 184 5.20 3.38 7.44
C MET A 184 3.96 2.64 7.97
N ALA A 185 4.14 1.67 8.87
CA ALA A 185 3.01 0.96 9.49
C ALA A 185 2.13 1.91 10.30
N TRP A 186 2.73 2.82 11.06
CA TRP A 186 1.99 3.83 11.83
C TRP A 186 1.14 4.72 10.91
N LEU A 187 1.70 5.19 9.79
CA LEU A 187 0.96 6.00 8.80
C LEU A 187 -0.25 5.24 8.26
N VAL A 188 -0.11 3.96 7.92
CA VAL A 188 -1.25 3.15 7.44
C VAL A 188 -2.32 3.02 8.52
N LEU A 189 -1.94 2.60 9.73
CA LEU A 189 -2.88 2.34 10.82
C LEU A 189 -3.63 3.59 11.28
N ASN A 190 -3.00 4.77 11.18
CA ASN A 190 -3.57 6.04 11.67
C ASN A 190 -4.14 6.92 10.54
N ARG A 191 -4.17 6.46 9.29
CA ARG A 191 -4.71 7.20 8.15
C ARG A 191 -5.72 6.39 7.35
N GLY A 192 -6.74 5.89 8.06
CA GLY A 192 -7.95 5.34 7.46
C GLY A 192 -7.99 3.83 7.31
N TRP A 193 -7.00 3.07 7.80
CA TRP A 193 -7.02 1.60 7.76
C TRP A 193 -8.25 0.99 8.45
N TYR A 194 -8.50 1.35 9.72
CA TYR A 194 -9.64 0.81 10.47
C TYR A 194 -11.01 1.27 9.91
N PRO A 195 -11.23 2.58 9.64
CA PRO A 195 -12.47 3.01 9.00
C PRO A 195 -12.71 2.37 7.64
N TRP A 196 -11.66 2.16 6.84
CA TRP A 196 -11.77 1.45 5.58
C TRP A 196 -12.28 0.03 5.82
N LEU A 197 -11.70 -0.70 6.78
CA LEU A 197 -12.16 -2.04 7.21
C LEU A 197 -13.54 -2.07 7.87
N GLY A 198 -14.15 -0.93 8.16
CA GLY A 198 -15.41 -0.87 8.93
C GLY A 198 -15.21 -1.22 10.41
N LEU A 199 -13.99 -1.06 10.91
CA LEU A 199 -13.61 -1.32 12.30
C LEU A 199 -13.48 -0.01 13.08
N GLU A 200 -13.74 -0.07 14.39
CA GLU A 200 -13.40 1.04 15.29
C GLU A 200 -11.89 1.13 15.48
N GLU A 201 -11.35 2.35 15.60
CA GLU A 201 -9.94 2.55 15.94
C GLU A 201 -9.68 2.07 17.37
N THR A 202 -8.97 0.97 17.52
CA THR A 202 -8.53 0.50 18.84
C THR A 202 -7.43 1.42 19.35
N GLN A 203 -7.79 2.41 20.17
CA GLN A 203 -6.81 3.22 20.90
C GLN A 203 -5.92 2.29 21.74
N SER A 204 -4.65 2.18 21.37
CA SER A 204 -3.62 1.46 22.13
C SER A 204 -2.60 2.42 22.68
#